data_AF-A0A655W3A5-F1
#
_entry.id   AF-A0A655W3A5-F1
#
_cell.length_a   1.000
_cell.length_b   1.000
_cell.length_c   1.000
_cell.angle_alpha   90.00
_cell.angle_beta   90.00
_cell.angle_gamma   90.00
#
_symmetry.space_group_name_H-M   'P 1'
#
loop_
_entity.id
_entity.type
_entity.pdbx_description
1 polymer ?
#
loop_
_entity_poly.entity_id
_entity_poly.type
_entity_poly.pdbx_seq_one_letter_code
_entity_poly.pdbx_strand_id
1 'polypeptide(L)'
;MPQAIGVSLVTKPNTAQAIWAREVAYAESGITLNFESSWGEGELHAPLIGEFNACNLLLALATLLSLGFEKSALLATAPKLRPVLGRMELFQREQKAKMVVDYAHTPDALEKALRALRVHCAGQLWAIVGCGGDRDRGKRPMMAAIAEQFADRVILTDDNPRSESPQAIVADMVAGLTYPERAHIEHHRFQAASYALQHAGAQDIILLAGKGHEDYQVLANETIHYSDRETAQQLLELQP
;
A
#
# COMPACT_ATOMS: atom_id res chain seq x y z
N MET A 1 -6.87 4.33 -30.18
CA MET A 1 -7.68 3.15 -29.79
C MET A 1 -9.15 3.53 -29.82
N PRO A 2 -9.91 3.21 -30.87
CA PRO A 2 -11.29 3.69 -31.05
C PRO A 2 -12.32 3.09 -30.07
N GLN A 3 -11.95 2.08 -29.28
CA GLN A 3 -12.81 1.45 -28.26
C GLN A 3 -12.31 1.67 -26.82
N ALA A 4 -11.42 2.64 -26.60
CA ALA A 4 -10.96 2.92 -25.24
C ALA A 4 -12.08 3.53 -24.40
N ILE A 5 -12.22 3.04 -23.16
CA ILE A 5 -13.09 3.62 -22.14
C ILE A 5 -12.21 4.51 -21.26
N GLY A 6 -12.54 5.80 -21.21
CA GLY A 6 -11.85 6.75 -20.35
C GLY A 6 -12.35 6.66 -18.91
N VAL A 7 -11.43 6.68 -17.96
CA VAL A 7 -11.74 6.72 -16.52
C VAL A 7 -10.99 7.88 -15.89
N SER A 8 -11.66 8.69 -15.06
CA SER A 8 -11.03 9.82 -14.36
C SER A 8 -11.69 10.10 -13.02
N LEU A 9 -10.91 10.54 -12.03
CA LEU A 9 -11.43 11.06 -10.76
C LEU A 9 -11.68 12.58 -10.78
N VAL A 10 -11.36 13.27 -11.88
CA VAL A 10 -11.28 14.74 -11.89
C VAL A 10 -12.20 15.35 -12.94
N THR A 11 -12.03 14.95 -14.20
CA THR A 11 -12.74 15.56 -15.32
C THR A 11 -13.14 14.52 -16.34
N LYS A 12 -14.23 14.79 -17.07
CA LYS A 12 -14.69 13.93 -18.17
C LYS A 12 -13.56 13.64 -19.18
N PRO A 13 -13.20 12.36 -19.37
CA PRO A 13 -12.24 11.95 -20.40
C PRO A 13 -12.72 12.26 -21.82
N ASN A 14 -11.79 12.58 -22.72
CA ASN A 14 -12.07 12.76 -24.15
C ASN A 14 -12.07 11.41 -24.89
N THR A 15 -13.02 10.54 -24.53
CA THR A 15 -13.22 9.21 -25.12
C THR A 15 -14.69 8.99 -25.45
N ALA A 16 -14.98 8.11 -26.43
CA ALA A 16 -16.36 7.83 -26.85
C ALA A 16 -17.20 7.22 -25.73
N GLN A 17 -16.61 6.32 -24.95
CA GLN A 17 -17.17 5.82 -23.70
C GLN A 17 -16.32 6.33 -22.53
N ALA A 18 -16.96 6.75 -21.46
CA ALA A 18 -16.26 7.26 -20.29
C ALA A 18 -17.07 7.06 -19.01
N ILE A 19 -16.34 7.05 -17.89
CA ILE A 19 -16.88 7.24 -16.55
C ILE A 19 -15.94 8.18 -15.79
N TRP A 20 -16.50 9.11 -15.02
CA TRP A 20 -15.71 10.02 -14.21
C TRP A 20 -16.41 10.39 -12.91
N ALA A 21 -15.63 10.60 -11.86
CA ALA A 21 -16.13 11.15 -10.62
C ALA A 21 -16.50 12.64 -10.80
N ARG A 22 -17.64 13.02 -10.24
CA ARG A 22 -18.02 14.41 -9.95
C ARG A 22 -17.53 14.84 -8.58
N GLU A 23 -17.58 13.92 -7.63
CA GLU A 23 -17.15 14.13 -6.27
C GLU A 23 -16.66 12.81 -5.68
N VAL A 24 -15.60 12.91 -4.87
CA VAL A 24 -15.08 11.79 -4.10
C VAL A 24 -14.99 12.22 -2.64
N ALA A 25 -15.74 11.52 -1.79
CA ALA A 25 -15.66 11.71 -0.34
C ALA A 25 -14.88 10.54 0.28
N TYR A 26 -13.93 10.89 1.14
CA TYR A 26 -13.10 9.93 1.88
C TYR A 26 -13.45 9.99 3.36
N ALA A 27 -13.78 8.83 3.94
CA ALA A 27 -14.05 8.68 5.36
C ALA A 27 -13.41 7.39 5.89
N GLU A 28 -13.29 7.26 7.21
CA GLU A 28 -12.85 6.01 7.84
C GLU A 28 -13.80 4.84 7.52
N SER A 29 -15.07 5.13 7.25
CA SER A 29 -16.08 4.14 6.86
C SER A 29 -16.00 3.70 5.40
N GLY A 30 -15.23 4.40 4.55
CA GLY A 30 -15.08 4.05 3.15
C GLY A 30 -15.00 5.23 2.19
N ILE A 31 -15.14 4.92 0.90
CA ILE A 31 -15.16 5.87 -0.21
C ILE A 31 -16.59 5.98 -0.74
N THR A 32 -17.05 7.21 -0.93
CA THR A 32 -18.28 7.51 -1.68
C THR A 32 -17.94 8.26 -2.96
N LEU A 33 -18.40 7.73 -4.09
CA LEU A 33 -18.16 8.22 -5.44
C LEU A 33 -19.47 8.64 -6.10
N ASN A 34 -19.66 9.94 -6.27
CA ASN A 34 -20.68 10.46 -7.19
C ASN A 34 -20.06 10.48 -8.59
N PHE A 35 -20.64 9.77 -9.55
CA PHE A 35 -20.08 9.65 -10.89
C PHE A 35 -21.09 9.92 -12.00
N GLU A 36 -20.56 10.35 -13.14
CA GLU A 36 -21.26 10.35 -14.43
C GLU A 36 -20.57 9.40 -15.40
N SER A 37 -21.36 8.77 -16.28
CA SER A 37 -20.82 7.82 -17.24
C SER A 37 -21.66 7.73 -18.51
N SER A 38 -21.11 7.05 -19.52
CA SER A 38 -21.86 6.62 -20.72
C SER A 38 -23.03 5.67 -20.40
N TRP A 39 -23.09 5.09 -19.19
CA TRP A 39 -24.16 4.23 -18.68
C TRP A 39 -25.07 4.97 -17.66
N GLY A 40 -25.03 6.31 -17.70
CA GLY A 40 -25.74 7.20 -16.77
C GLY A 40 -24.98 7.47 -15.47
N GLU A 41 -25.59 8.26 -14.62
CA GLU A 41 -25.04 8.68 -13.33
C GLU A 41 -25.37 7.70 -12.20
N GLY A 42 -24.69 7.86 -11.07
CA GLY A 42 -24.95 7.12 -9.84
C GLY A 42 -24.04 7.54 -8.69
N GLU A 43 -24.38 7.04 -7.51
CA GLU A 43 -23.55 7.09 -6.33
C GLU A 43 -23.09 5.66 -6.00
N LEU A 44 -21.79 5.48 -5.76
CA LEU A 44 -21.20 4.22 -5.35
C LEU A 44 -20.53 4.41 -3.99
N HIS A 45 -20.93 3.61 -3.02
CA HIS A 45 -20.29 3.54 -1.72
C HIS A 45 -19.61 2.18 -1.53
N ALA A 46 -18.35 2.17 -1.10
CA ALA A 46 -17.60 0.96 -0.80
C ALA A 46 -16.73 1.14 0.46
N PRO A 47 -16.62 0.11 1.32
CA PRO A 47 -15.81 0.15 2.55
C PRO A 47 -14.32 -0.04 2.26
N LEU A 48 -13.77 0.79 1.37
CA LEU A 48 -12.36 0.83 0.97
C LEU A 48 -11.77 2.20 1.33
N ILE A 49 -10.47 2.26 1.62
CA ILE A 49 -9.79 3.49 2.04
C ILE A 49 -8.73 3.90 1.01
N GLY A 50 -8.52 5.20 0.81
CA GLY A 50 -7.43 5.78 0.01
C GLY A 50 -7.80 6.17 -1.42
N GLU A 51 -7.19 7.23 -1.92
CA GLU A 51 -7.45 7.79 -3.26
C GLU A 51 -7.24 6.79 -4.40
N PHE A 52 -6.21 5.95 -4.30
CA PHE A 52 -5.95 4.90 -5.28
C PHE A 52 -7.11 3.90 -5.39
N ASN A 53 -7.81 3.60 -4.29
CA ASN A 53 -8.98 2.73 -4.31
C ASN A 53 -10.19 3.38 -4.98
N ALA A 54 -10.32 4.71 -4.93
CA ALA A 54 -11.35 5.41 -5.70
C ALA A 54 -11.17 5.19 -7.21
N CYS A 55 -9.91 5.28 -7.69
CA CYS A 55 -9.58 4.98 -9.08
C CYS A 55 -9.85 3.51 -9.42
N ASN A 56 -9.42 2.58 -8.56
CA ASN A 56 -9.66 1.13 -8.75
C ASN A 56 -11.15 0.78 -8.81
N LEU A 57 -11.96 1.39 -7.94
CA LEU A 57 -13.42 1.23 -7.93
C LEU A 57 -14.03 1.69 -9.25
N LEU A 58 -13.67 2.88 -9.71
CA LEU A 58 -14.14 3.41 -10.98
C LEU A 58 -13.71 2.59 -12.18
N LEU A 59 -12.47 2.08 -12.18
CA LEU A 59 -11.97 1.16 -13.22
C LEU A 59 -12.78 -0.14 -13.22
N ALA A 60 -12.97 -0.77 -12.07
CA ALA A 60 -13.74 -2.00 -11.94
C ALA A 60 -15.21 -1.80 -12.37
N LEU A 61 -15.83 -0.70 -11.95
CA LEU A 61 -17.18 -0.33 -12.36
C LEU A 61 -17.27 -0.12 -13.88
N ALA A 62 -16.33 0.62 -14.47
CA ALA A 62 -16.25 0.83 -15.92
C ALA A 62 -16.17 -0.49 -16.67
N THR A 63 -15.31 -1.40 -16.20
CA THR A 63 -15.12 -2.72 -16.80
C THR A 63 -16.42 -3.52 -16.73
N LEU A 64 -17.07 -3.63 -15.57
CA LEU A 64 -18.30 -4.40 -15.43
C LEU A 64 -19.46 -3.81 -16.24
N LEU A 65 -19.61 -2.48 -16.26
CA LEU A 65 -20.62 -1.82 -17.11
C LEU A 65 -20.36 -2.09 -18.60
N SER A 66 -19.10 -2.07 -19.04
CA SER A 66 -18.73 -2.36 -20.43
C SER A 66 -19.00 -3.81 -20.85
N LEU A 67 -19.00 -4.73 -19.88
CA LEU A 67 -19.35 -6.15 -20.07
C LEU A 67 -20.86 -6.40 -20.02
N GLY A 68 -21.68 -5.36 -19.82
CA GLY A 68 -23.15 -5.47 -19.83
C GLY A 68 -23.78 -5.83 -18.48
N PHE A 69 -23.05 -5.74 -17.38
CA PHE A 69 -23.63 -5.92 -16.04
C PHE A 69 -24.55 -4.75 -15.69
N GLU A 70 -25.64 -5.06 -14.99
CA GLU A 70 -26.69 -4.10 -14.65
C GLU A 70 -26.21 -3.12 -13.56
N LYS A 71 -26.31 -1.81 -13.84
CA LYS A 71 -25.75 -0.76 -12.97
C LYS A 71 -26.34 -0.81 -11.56
N SER A 72 -27.66 -0.97 -11.42
CA SER A 72 -28.30 -0.95 -10.10
C SER A 72 -27.82 -2.12 -9.22
N ALA A 73 -27.61 -3.31 -9.81
CA ALA A 73 -27.05 -4.46 -9.13
C ALA A 73 -25.59 -4.23 -8.70
N LEU A 74 -24.77 -3.59 -9.54
CA LEU A 74 -23.40 -3.20 -9.18
C LEU A 74 -23.39 -2.21 -8.01
N LEU A 75 -24.21 -1.16 -8.06
CA LEU A 75 -24.30 -0.17 -6.98
C LEU A 75 -24.81 -0.79 -5.67
N ALA A 76 -25.80 -1.68 -5.73
CA ALA A 76 -26.34 -2.37 -4.56
C ALA A 76 -25.36 -3.37 -3.93
N THR A 77 -24.36 -3.85 -4.68
CA THR A 77 -23.37 -4.80 -4.19
C THR A 77 -22.05 -4.15 -3.77
N ALA A 78 -21.78 -2.92 -4.19
CA ALA A 78 -20.57 -2.19 -3.83
C ALA A 78 -20.30 -2.10 -2.30
N PRO A 79 -21.31 -1.93 -1.42
CA PRO A 79 -21.09 -1.94 0.03
C PRO A 79 -20.59 -3.28 0.59
N LYS A 80 -20.69 -4.37 -0.18
CA LYS A 80 -20.23 -5.71 0.21
C LYS A 80 -18.78 -5.99 -0.21
N LEU A 81 -18.14 -5.08 -0.93
CA LEU A 81 -16.73 -5.19 -1.27
C LEU A 81 -15.90 -5.28 0.00
N ARG A 82 -14.82 -6.04 -0.06
CA ARG A 82 -13.88 -6.17 1.06
C ARG A 82 -12.55 -5.52 0.67
N PRO A 83 -11.87 -4.87 1.62
CA PRO A 83 -10.49 -4.44 1.42
C PRO A 83 -9.62 -5.59 0.91
N VAL A 84 -8.73 -5.26 -0.02
CA VAL A 84 -7.70 -6.20 -0.45
C VAL A 84 -6.71 -6.34 0.70
N LEU A 85 -6.49 -7.57 1.16
CA LEU A 85 -5.51 -7.86 2.22
C LEU A 85 -4.14 -7.30 1.82
N GLY A 86 -3.44 -6.69 2.77
CA GLY A 86 -2.13 -6.09 2.55
C GLY A 86 -2.11 -4.93 1.56
N ARG A 87 -3.20 -4.15 1.46
CA ARG A 87 -3.28 -2.86 0.77
C ARG A 87 -3.75 -1.79 1.74
N MET A 88 -2.81 -1.01 2.26
CA MET A 88 -3.04 -0.02 3.33
C MET A 88 -3.86 -0.58 4.49
N GLU A 89 -3.56 -1.83 4.88
CA GLU A 89 -4.30 -2.54 5.92
C GLU A 89 -3.83 -2.06 7.29
N LEU A 90 -4.73 -1.42 8.04
CA LEU A 90 -4.45 -0.83 9.34
C LEU A 90 -4.67 -1.83 10.48
N PHE A 91 -3.63 -1.98 11.30
CA PHE A 91 -3.66 -2.69 12.57
C PHE A 91 -3.39 -1.69 13.70
N GLN A 92 -4.22 -1.68 14.74
CA GLN A 92 -4.10 -0.71 15.82
C GLN A 92 -4.52 -1.30 17.16
N ARG A 93 -3.89 -0.81 18.22
CA ARG A 93 -4.25 -1.04 19.61
C ARG A 93 -4.03 0.24 20.41
N GLU A 94 -4.89 0.46 21.41
CA GLU A 94 -4.74 1.62 22.30
C GLU A 94 -3.32 1.73 22.87
N GLN A 95 -2.79 2.96 22.92
CA GLN A 95 -1.47 3.30 23.45
C GLN A 95 -0.27 2.66 22.72
N LYS A 96 -0.47 2.04 21.55
CA LYS A 96 0.62 1.57 20.66
C LYS A 96 0.57 2.35 19.34
N ALA A 97 1.71 2.45 18.66
CA ALA A 97 1.77 3.01 17.31
C ALA A 97 0.87 2.21 16.36
N LYS A 98 0.30 2.88 15.35
CA LYS A 98 -0.47 2.21 14.31
C LYS A 98 0.50 1.45 13.39
N MET A 99 0.18 0.22 13.02
CA MET A 99 0.94 -0.55 12.02
C MET A 99 0.11 -0.67 10.75
N VAL A 100 0.71 -0.36 9.61
CA VAL A 100 0.05 -0.44 8.29
C VAL A 100 0.84 -1.39 7.42
N VAL A 101 0.16 -2.37 6.83
CA VAL A 101 0.76 -3.33 5.89
C VAL A 101 0.35 -2.98 4.47
N ASP A 102 1.34 -2.79 3.59
CA ASP A 102 1.10 -2.48 2.18
C ASP A 102 2.09 -3.21 1.24
N TYR A 103 1.66 -3.44 0.00
CA TYR A 103 2.44 -4.13 -1.03
C TYR A 103 3.30 -3.20 -1.88
N ALA A 104 3.42 -1.93 -1.52
CA ALA A 104 4.27 -0.97 -2.19
C ALA A 104 5.73 -1.47 -2.30
N HIS A 105 6.05 -2.05 -3.45
CA HIS A 105 7.36 -2.64 -3.77
C HIS A 105 8.02 -1.94 -4.97
N THR A 106 7.50 -0.78 -5.38
CA THR A 106 8.05 0.09 -6.42
C THR A 106 8.19 1.51 -5.88
N PRO A 107 9.13 2.34 -6.37
CA PRO A 107 9.37 3.69 -5.82
C PRO A 107 8.11 4.56 -5.81
N ASP A 108 7.36 4.58 -6.92
CA ASP A 108 6.11 5.33 -7.05
C ASP A 108 5.02 4.85 -6.07
N ALA A 109 4.87 3.53 -5.90
CA ALA A 109 3.90 2.98 -4.96
C ALA A 109 4.28 3.32 -3.50
N LEU A 110 5.57 3.25 -3.17
CA LEU A 110 6.07 3.58 -1.84
C LEU A 110 5.87 5.07 -1.51
N GLU A 111 6.18 5.96 -2.46
CA GLU A 111 5.94 7.39 -2.31
C GLU A 111 4.46 7.67 -2.03
N LYS A 112 3.55 7.08 -2.83
CA LYS A 112 2.11 7.24 -2.65
C LYS A 112 1.64 6.74 -1.29
N ALA A 113 2.10 5.56 -0.86
CA ALA A 113 1.76 5.00 0.44
C ALA A 113 2.22 5.91 1.59
N LEU A 114 3.49 6.36 1.57
CA LEU A 114 4.04 7.24 2.61
C LEU A 114 3.33 8.59 2.66
N ARG A 115 3.05 9.21 1.50
CA ARG A 115 2.29 10.47 1.42
C ARG A 115 0.87 10.31 1.97
N ALA A 116 0.18 9.22 1.62
CA ALA A 116 -1.15 8.95 2.13
C ALA A 116 -1.15 8.80 3.66
N LEU A 117 -0.17 8.07 4.22
CA LEU A 117 -0.07 7.90 5.67
C LEU A 117 0.30 9.18 6.40
N ARG A 118 1.14 10.04 5.80
CA ARG A 118 1.58 11.28 6.43
C ARG A 118 0.41 12.18 6.85
N VAL A 119 -0.65 12.25 6.04
CA VAL A 119 -1.83 13.08 6.34
C VAL A 119 -2.54 12.61 7.62
N HIS A 120 -2.36 11.34 8.02
CA HIS A 120 -2.96 10.73 9.19
C HIS A 120 -1.98 10.52 10.36
N CYS A 121 -0.69 10.86 10.19
CA CYS A 121 0.35 10.65 11.18
C CYS A 121 0.60 11.92 12.00
N ALA A 122 0.26 11.89 13.29
CA ALA A 122 0.50 13.02 14.20
C ALA A 122 1.92 13.00 14.82
N GLY A 123 2.53 11.82 14.93
CA GLY A 123 3.90 11.63 15.41
C GLY A 123 4.90 11.39 14.27
N GLN A 124 5.80 10.41 14.47
CA GLN A 124 6.78 10.00 13.47
C GLN A 124 6.19 8.94 12.52
N LEU A 125 6.49 9.08 11.23
CA LEU A 125 6.22 8.04 10.23
C LEU A 125 7.45 7.17 10.06
N TRP A 126 7.30 5.88 10.36
CA TRP A 126 8.33 4.85 10.19
C TRP A 126 8.08 4.07 8.90
N ALA A 127 9.14 3.79 8.14
CA ALA A 127 9.09 2.98 6.94
C ALA A 127 10.03 1.77 7.06
N ILE A 128 9.45 0.57 7.07
CA ILE A 128 10.17 -0.70 6.98
C ILE A 128 10.10 -1.16 5.53
N VAL A 129 11.25 -1.16 4.86
CA VAL A 129 11.34 -1.37 3.41
C VAL A 129 12.40 -2.41 3.09
N GLY A 130 12.07 -3.34 2.20
CA GLY A 130 13.02 -4.29 1.62
C GLY A 130 12.90 -4.33 0.10
N CYS A 131 13.83 -5.03 -0.54
CA CYS A 131 13.78 -5.30 -1.98
C CYS A 131 13.99 -6.79 -2.25
N GLY A 132 13.33 -7.31 -3.28
CA GLY A 132 13.55 -8.67 -3.75
C GLY A 132 14.88 -8.85 -4.48
N GLY A 133 15.55 -9.98 -4.26
CA GLY A 133 16.67 -10.45 -5.07
C GLY A 133 16.23 -11.09 -6.39
N ASP A 134 17.18 -11.38 -7.27
CA ASP A 134 17.01 -11.96 -8.62
C ASP A 134 16.01 -11.20 -9.51
N ARG A 135 15.88 -9.90 -9.26
CA ARG A 135 14.91 -9.00 -9.91
C ARG A 135 15.54 -7.63 -10.16
N ASP A 136 14.69 -6.65 -10.50
CA ASP A 136 15.07 -5.27 -10.77
C ASP A 136 15.93 -4.69 -9.64
N ARG A 137 17.24 -4.58 -9.88
CA ARG A 137 18.22 -3.95 -9.00
C ARG A 137 18.13 -2.42 -9.07
N GLY A 138 17.68 -1.88 -10.19
CA GLY A 138 17.63 -0.44 -10.45
C GLY A 138 16.73 0.29 -9.45
N LYS A 139 15.64 -0.35 -9.00
CA LYS A 139 14.73 0.23 -8.00
C LYS A 139 15.29 0.30 -6.58
N ARG A 140 16.33 -0.46 -6.23
CA ARG A 140 16.84 -0.59 -4.84
C ARG A 140 17.24 0.76 -4.23
N PRO A 141 18.17 1.54 -4.84
CA PRO A 141 18.53 2.85 -4.31
C PRO A 141 17.34 3.82 -4.35
N MET A 142 16.50 3.76 -5.39
CA MET A 142 15.33 4.64 -5.49
C MET A 142 14.31 4.39 -4.37
N MET A 143 14.05 3.14 -4.01
CA MET A 143 13.15 2.77 -2.90
C MET A 143 13.64 3.34 -1.57
N ALA A 144 14.94 3.22 -1.29
CA ALA A 144 15.53 3.74 -0.07
C ALA A 144 15.50 5.28 -0.03
N ALA A 145 15.81 5.95 -1.14
CA ALA A 145 15.73 7.41 -1.27
C ALA A 145 14.31 7.93 -1.00
N ILE A 146 13.29 7.26 -1.55
CA ILE A 146 11.89 7.61 -1.30
C ILE A 146 11.53 7.39 0.18
N ALA A 147 11.97 6.29 0.79
CA ALA A 147 11.76 6.07 2.22
C ALA A 147 12.38 7.19 3.07
N GLU A 148 13.64 7.57 2.79
CA GLU A 148 14.34 8.67 3.50
C GLU A 148 13.67 10.03 3.30
N GLN A 149 13.14 10.29 2.12
CA GLN A 149 12.51 11.56 1.78
C GLN A 149 11.16 11.75 2.49
N PHE A 150 10.36 10.69 2.63
CA PHE A 150 8.96 10.79 3.06
C PHE A 150 8.69 10.23 4.47
N ALA A 151 9.58 9.42 5.02
CA ALA A 151 9.50 8.90 6.40
C ALA A 151 10.47 9.63 7.34
N ASP A 152 10.12 9.70 8.62
CA ASP A 152 11.00 10.27 9.65
C ASP A 152 12.07 9.26 10.10
N ARG A 153 11.72 7.96 10.03
CA ARG A 153 12.55 6.83 10.44
C ARG A 153 12.49 5.76 9.36
N VAL A 154 13.66 5.31 8.90
CA VAL A 154 13.79 4.28 7.86
C VAL A 154 14.44 3.04 8.46
N ILE A 155 13.84 1.89 8.21
CA ILE A 155 14.40 0.58 8.51
C ILE A 155 14.54 -0.20 7.21
N LEU A 156 15.76 -0.56 6.85
CA LEU A 156 16.04 -1.42 5.71
C LEU A 156 16.14 -2.87 6.20
N THR A 157 15.40 -3.75 5.54
CA THR A 157 15.26 -5.17 5.92
C THR A 157 15.22 -6.07 4.70
N ASP A 158 15.32 -7.37 4.94
CA ASP A 158 15.11 -8.38 3.92
C ASP A 158 13.62 -8.47 3.54
N ASP A 159 13.34 -8.56 2.25
CA ASP A 159 12.05 -8.98 1.70
C ASP A 159 12.20 -10.40 1.16
N ASN A 160 12.27 -10.61 -0.14
CA ASN A 160 12.49 -11.92 -0.75
C ASN A 160 13.91 -11.96 -1.35
N PRO A 161 14.98 -12.22 -0.56
CA PRO A 161 16.35 -12.18 -1.05
C PRO A 161 16.65 -13.22 -2.14
N ARG A 162 15.90 -14.33 -2.19
CA ARG A 162 16.11 -15.42 -3.15
C ARG A 162 17.58 -15.87 -3.15
N SER A 163 18.22 -16.00 -4.31
CA SER A 163 19.61 -16.46 -4.40
C SER A 163 20.64 -15.36 -4.17
N GLU A 164 20.23 -14.09 -4.08
CA GLU A 164 21.14 -12.98 -3.78
C GLU A 164 21.46 -12.89 -2.28
N SER A 165 22.66 -12.38 -1.96
CA SER A 165 23.02 -12.03 -0.59
C SER A 165 22.11 -10.91 -0.06
N PRO A 166 21.44 -11.09 1.09
CA PRO A 166 20.64 -10.02 1.69
C PRO A 166 21.45 -8.75 1.98
N GLN A 167 22.70 -8.90 2.42
CA GLN A 167 23.63 -7.80 2.65
C GLN A 167 23.91 -7.02 1.36
N ALA A 168 24.08 -7.72 0.23
CA ALA A 168 24.29 -7.06 -1.06
C ALA A 168 23.05 -6.27 -1.51
N ILE A 169 21.84 -6.81 -1.30
CA ILE A 169 20.59 -6.10 -1.61
C ILE A 169 20.48 -4.82 -0.76
N VAL A 170 20.70 -4.92 0.55
CA VAL A 170 20.65 -3.76 1.44
C VAL A 170 21.75 -2.76 1.11
N ALA A 171 22.96 -3.20 0.74
CA ALA A 171 24.02 -2.31 0.30
C ALA A 171 23.62 -1.50 -0.96
N ASP A 172 22.97 -2.14 -1.94
CA ASP A 172 22.42 -1.44 -3.11
C ASP A 172 21.34 -0.41 -2.72
N MET A 173 20.53 -0.71 -1.71
CA MET A 173 19.53 0.22 -1.18
C MET A 173 20.18 1.41 -0.47
N VAL A 174 21.15 1.16 0.41
CA VAL A 174 21.89 2.19 1.16
C VAL A 174 22.58 3.19 0.22
N ALA A 175 23.01 2.76 -0.96
CA ALA A 175 23.60 3.64 -1.97
C ALA A 175 22.65 4.74 -2.48
N GLY A 176 21.33 4.62 -2.25
CA GLY A 176 20.35 5.64 -2.56
C GLY A 176 20.08 6.64 -1.43
N LEU A 177 20.59 6.41 -0.22
CA LEU A 177 20.38 7.29 0.93
C LEU A 177 21.35 8.47 0.91
N THR A 178 20.86 9.64 1.29
CA THR A 178 21.66 10.85 1.51
C THR A 178 22.37 10.79 2.86
N TYR A 179 21.69 10.25 3.88
CA TYR A 179 22.14 10.14 5.27
C TYR A 179 22.05 8.68 5.73
N PRO A 180 22.89 7.78 5.19
CA PRO A 180 22.81 6.35 5.45
C PRO A 180 22.93 6.00 6.95
N GLU A 181 23.62 6.82 7.75
CA GLU A 181 23.76 6.65 9.20
C GLU A 181 22.45 6.83 9.98
N ARG A 182 21.42 7.44 9.36
CA ARG A 182 20.09 7.62 9.96
C ARG A 182 19.18 6.42 9.74
N ALA A 183 19.50 5.54 8.79
CA ALA A 183 18.73 4.33 8.55
C ALA A 183 19.16 3.22 9.53
N HIS A 184 18.18 2.49 10.05
CA HIS A 184 18.43 1.26 10.80
C HIS A 184 18.44 0.08 9.82
N ILE A 185 19.41 -0.83 9.97
CA ILE A 185 19.51 -2.04 9.14
C ILE A 185 19.24 -3.23 10.04
N GLU A 186 18.21 -4.01 9.71
CA GLU A 186 17.83 -5.23 10.41
C GLU A 186 17.40 -6.26 9.37
N HIS A 187 18.21 -7.31 9.19
CA HIS A 187 17.98 -8.32 8.15
C HIS A 187 16.81 -9.26 8.48
N HIS A 188 16.42 -9.37 9.76
CA HIS A 188 15.28 -10.18 10.14
C HIS A 188 13.99 -9.34 10.17
N ARG A 189 13.11 -9.55 9.19
CA ARG A 189 11.91 -8.71 8.97
C ARG A 189 10.97 -8.59 10.18
N PHE A 190 10.74 -9.68 10.92
CA PHE A 190 10.01 -9.63 12.19
C PHE A 190 10.70 -8.74 13.24
N GLN A 191 12.04 -8.81 13.35
CA GLN A 191 12.80 -8.00 14.30
C GLN A 191 12.80 -6.53 13.88
N ALA A 192 12.82 -6.22 12.59
CA ALA A 192 12.66 -4.86 12.08
C ALA A 192 11.31 -4.25 12.52
N ALA A 193 10.23 -5.03 12.41
CA ALA A 193 8.89 -4.62 12.87
C ALA A 193 8.81 -4.48 14.40
N SER A 194 9.38 -5.43 15.14
CA SER A 194 9.48 -5.39 16.59
C SER A 194 10.25 -4.17 17.08
N TYR A 195 11.41 -3.90 16.48
CA TYR A 195 12.24 -2.73 16.76
C TYR A 195 11.46 -1.44 16.53
N ALA A 196 10.78 -1.29 15.37
CA ALA A 196 9.97 -0.11 15.11
C ALA A 196 8.90 0.10 16.18
N LEU A 197 8.15 -0.95 16.53
CA LEU A 197 7.07 -0.83 17.51
C LEU A 197 7.57 -0.49 18.91
N GLN A 198 8.74 -1.00 19.31
CA GLN A 198 9.36 -0.70 20.60
C GLN A 198 9.84 0.76 20.73
N HIS A 199 10.20 1.39 19.61
CA HIS A 199 10.77 2.74 19.59
C HIS A 199 9.79 3.82 19.13
N ALA A 200 8.66 3.42 18.53
CA ALA A 200 7.62 4.33 18.08
C ALA A 200 6.73 4.82 19.23
N GLY A 201 6.34 6.09 19.18
CA GLY A 201 5.35 6.67 20.07
C GLY A 201 3.92 6.24 19.72
N ALA A 202 2.99 6.37 20.67
CA ALA A 202 1.58 6.00 20.45
C ALA A 202 0.87 6.80 19.34
N GLN A 203 1.42 7.96 18.94
CA GLN A 203 0.90 8.80 17.86
C GLN A 203 1.60 8.55 16.51
N ASP A 204 2.58 7.64 16.48
CA ASP A 204 3.33 7.29 15.29
C ASP A 204 2.57 6.30 14.41
N ILE A 205 3.01 6.21 13.16
CA ILE A 205 2.57 5.20 12.20
C ILE A 205 3.78 4.44 11.68
N ILE A 206 3.70 3.11 11.64
CA ILE A 206 4.71 2.21 11.11
C ILE A 206 4.18 1.56 9.84
N LEU A 207 4.81 1.83 8.70
CA LEU A 207 4.53 1.17 7.43
C LEU A 207 5.45 -0.05 7.24
N LEU A 208 4.86 -1.23 7.07
CA LEU A 208 5.52 -2.43 6.55
C LEU A 208 5.24 -2.54 5.05
N ALA A 209 6.21 -2.13 4.24
CA ALA A 209 6.06 -2.07 2.79
C ALA A 209 6.72 -3.26 2.08
N GLY A 210 6.07 -3.75 1.02
CA GLY A 210 6.64 -4.65 0.02
C GLY A 210 5.91 -5.97 -0.11
N LYS A 211 5.51 -6.60 1.00
CA LYS A 211 4.91 -7.96 1.00
C LYS A 211 3.39 -7.97 0.96
N GLY A 212 2.74 -6.98 1.58
CA GLY A 212 1.28 -6.89 1.58
C GLY A 212 0.61 -8.17 2.11
N HIS A 213 -0.05 -8.92 1.22
CA HIS A 213 -0.74 -10.17 1.57
C HIS A 213 0.14 -11.42 1.47
N GLU A 214 1.38 -11.30 0.97
CA GLU A 214 2.30 -12.43 0.93
C GLU A 214 2.57 -12.94 2.35
N ASP A 215 2.44 -14.26 2.53
CA ASP A 215 2.61 -15.00 3.78
C ASP A 215 3.86 -15.90 3.76
N TYR A 216 4.81 -15.58 2.88
CA TYR A 216 6.06 -16.31 2.73
C TYR A 216 7.25 -15.38 2.53
N GLN A 217 8.45 -15.89 2.86
CA GLN A 217 9.72 -15.26 2.55
C GLN A 217 10.61 -16.23 1.77
N VAL A 218 11.08 -15.81 0.60
CA VAL A 218 11.93 -16.65 -0.27
C VAL A 218 13.41 -16.41 0.01
N LEU A 219 14.07 -17.42 0.56
CA LEU A 219 15.52 -17.46 0.80
C LEU A 219 16.22 -18.29 -0.29
N ALA A 220 17.55 -18.38 -0.26
CA ALA A 220 18.32 -19.04 -1.30
C ALA A 220 17.96 -20.52 -1.50
N ASN A 221 17.68 -21.23 -0.39
CA ASN A 221 17.49 -22.69 -0.39
C ASN A 221 16.08 -23.11 0.01
N GLU A 222 15.25 -22.18 0.50
CA GLU A 222 13.94 -22.51 1.06
C GLU A 222 12.97 -21.33 0.97
N THR A 223 11.69 -21.63 1.13
CA THR A 223 10.64 -20.64 1.35
C THR A 223 10.06 -20.88 2.73
N ILE A 224 10.19 -19.89 3.60
CA ILE A 224 9.69 -19.96 4.98
C ILE A 224 8.34 -19.25 5.08
N HIS A 225 7.52 -19.66 6.05
CA HIS A 225 6.30 -18.94 6.39
C HIS A 225 6.65 -17.62 7.08
N TYR A 226 6.14 -16.51 6.55
CA TYR A 226 6.30 -15.18 7.12
C TYR A 226 5.23 -14.24 6.55
N SER A 227 4.41 -13.65 7.41
CA SER A 227 3.44 -12.63 7.02
C SER A 227 3.65 -11.33 7.80
N ASP A 228 3.72 -10.20 7.09
CA ASP A 228 3.71 -8.86 7.72
C ASP A 228 2.39 -8.62 8.50
N ARG A 229 1.28 -9.21 8.02
CA ARG A 229 -0.03 -9.10 8.66
C ARG A 229 -0.06 -9.85 9.99
N GLU A 230 0.38 -11.10 9.99
CA GLU A 230 0.49 -11.90 11.22
C GLU A 230 1.49 -11.27 12.19
N THR A 231 2.59 -10.73 11.68
CA THR A 231 3.58 -9.98 12.48
C THR A 231 2.93 -8.77 13.17
N ALA A 232 2.17 -7.96 12.44
CA ALA A 232 1.46 -6.81 13.01
C ALA A 232 0.41 -7.24 14.05
N GLN A 233 -0.37 -8.29 13.75
CA GLN A 233 -1.34 -8.87 14.69
C GLN A 233 -0.66 -9.38 15.96
N GLN A 234 0.43 -10.12 15.83
CA GLN A 234 1.18 -10.68 16.96
C GLN A 234 1.79 -9.58 17.84
N LEU A 235 2.46 -8.60 17.25
CA LEU A 235 3.13 -7.51 17.99
C LEU A 235 2.13 -6.58 18.70
N LEU A 236 0.95 -6.40 18.12
CA LEU A 236 -0.15 -5.66 18.74
C LEU A 236 -1.01 -6.53 19.66
N GLU A 237 -0.78 -7.85 19.71
CA GLU A 237 -1.61 -8.86 20.40
C GLU A 237 -3.09 -8.74 20.04
N LEU A 238 -3.39 -8.61 18.76
CA LEU A 238 -4.75 -8.62 18.22
C LEU A 238 -5.24 -10.07 18.12
N GLN A 239 -6.49 -10.31 18.49
CA GLN A 239 -7.12 -11.61 18.26
C GLN A 239 -7.37 -11.82 16.75
N PRO A 240 -7.21 -13.05 16.23
CA PRO A 240 -7.45 -13.38 14.84
C PRO A 240 -8.92 -13.24 14.42
#